data_AF-A0AA85A9V5-F1
#
_entry.id   AF-A0AA85A9V5-F1
#
_cell.length_a   1.000
_cell.length_b   1.000
_cell.length_c   1.000
_cell.angle_alpha   90.00
_cell.angle_beta   90.00
_cell.angle_gamma   90.00
#
_symmetry.space_group_name_H-M   'P 1'
#
loop_
_entity.id
_entity.type
_entity.pdbx_description
1 polymer ?
#
loop_
_entity_poly.entity_id
_entity_poly.type
_entity_poly.pdbx_seq_one_letter_code
_entity_poly.pdbx_strand_id
1 'polypeptide(L)'
;MDSRKLIPSGSEHDEERKEIRYRLRKILRNDREQWWVTKAKEMEKAAAIDNTRQLYRIIKETGIIKSSVSEIISEKDETLIRSQSRRLERWVEHFNWPSATLQLPSMPRQCEWNIEVGPPTLAEVQKAIVNLKRGRAAGPDGLAPEVFKDGGPILAIRLTNILAKI
;
A
#
# COMPACT_ATOMS: atom_id res chain seq x y z
N MET A 1 -18.77 34.47 17.82
CA MET A 1 -19.79 34.00 18.78
C MET A 1 -20.78 33.13 18.00
N ASP A 2 -20.96 31.87 18.38
CA ASP A 2 -21.76 30.89 17.62
C ASP A 2 -23.25 31.12 17.90
N SER A 3 -23.93 31.91 17.04
CA SER A 3 -25.33 32.35 17.20
C SER A 3 -26.34 31.21 17.36
N ARG A 4 -25.91 29.95 17.13
CA ARG A 4 -26.71 28.73 17.30
C ARG A 4 -27.03 28.41 18.76
N LYS A 5 -26.22 28.86 19.71
CA LYS A 5 -26.38 28.52 21.14
C LYS A 5 -27.37 29.44 21.88
N LEU A 6 -27.90 30.46 21.21
CA LEU A 6 -28.71 31.51 21.83
C LEU A 6 -30.20 31.43 21.49
N ILE A 7 -30.64 30.42 20.72
CA ILE A 7 -32.05 30.30 20.31
C ILE A 7 -32.79 29.40 21.31
N PRO A 8 -33.83 29.91 22.01
CA PRO A 8 -34.63 29.13 22.95
C PRO A 8 -35.36 27.95 22.29
N SER A 9 -35.63 26.91 23.07
CA SER A 9 -36.48 25.79 22.64
C SER A 9 -37.95 26.23 22.62
N GLY A 10 -38.63 26.06 21.49
CA GLY A 10 -40.02 26.50 21.27
C GLY A 10 -40.35 26.56 19.77
N SER A 11 -41.61 26.28 19.41
CA SER A 11 -42.08 26.29 18.00
C SER A 11 -42.03 27.66 17.36
N GLU A 12 -42.10 28.73 18.15
CA GLU A 12 -42.02 30.13 17.72
C GLU A 12 -40.68 30.46 17.05
N HIS A 13 -39.61 29.75 17.40
CA HIS A 13 -38.26 29.95 16.86
C HIS A 13 -37.89 28.96 15.73
N ASP A 14 -38.83 28.15 15.24
CA ASP A 14 -38.54 27.14 14.20
C ASP A 14 -38.14 27.75 12.86
N GLU A 15 -38.80 28.83 12.45
CA GLU A 15 -38.47 29.51 11.19
C GLU A 15 -37.09 30.21 11.28
N GLU A 16 -36.74 30.79 12.43
CA GLU A 16 -35.40 31.37 12.67
C GLU A 16 -34.31 30.30 12.58
N ARG A 17 -34.51 29.14 13.21
CA ARG A 17 -33.57 28.01 13.11
C ARG A 17 -33.45 27.49 11.68
N LYS A 18 -34.56 27.43 10.94
CA LYS A 18 -34.60 26.96 9.55
C LYS A 18 -33.84 27.89 8.62
N GLU A 19 -34.01 29.20 8.77
CA GLU A 19 -33.30 30.23 8.01
C GLU A 19 -31.79 30.18 8.30
N ILE A 20 -31.39 30.05 9.57
CA ILE A 20 -29.99 29.90 9.95
C ILE A 20 -29.37 28.63 9.35
N ARG A 21 -30.08 27.48 9.42
CA ARG A 21 -29.61 26.23 8.78
C ARG A 21 -29.50 26.36 7.26
N TYR A 22 -30.42 27.08 6.62
CA TYR A 22 -30.37 27.34 5.18
C TYR A 22 -29.14 28.18 4.82
N ARG A 23 -28.93 29.31 5.51
CA ARG A 23 -27.77 30.19 5.30
C ARG A 23 -26.45 29.45 5.50
N LEU A 24 -26.34 28.66 6.56
CA LEU A 24 -25.14 27.87 6.85
C LEU A 24 -24.84 26.84 5.76
N ARG A 25 -25.87 26.10 5.32
CA ARG A 25 -25.71 25.14 4.22
C ARG A 25 -25.32 25.83 2.93
N LYS A 26 -25.83 27.03 2.67
CA LYS A 26 -25.45 27.86 1.52
C LYS A 26 -23.99 28.30 1.59
N ILE A 27 -23.54 28.82 2.73
CA ILE A 27 -22.13 29.24 2.94
C ILE A 27 -21.20 28.03 2.77
N LEU A 28 -21.49 26.91 3.42
CA LEU A 28 -20.68 25.69 3.29
C LEU A 28 -20.61 25.16 1.86
N ARG A 29 -21.71 25.27 1.09
CA ARG A 29 -21.73 24.92 -0.33
C ARG A 29 -20.83 25.85 -1.13
N ASN A 30 -20.95 27.16 -0.92
CA ASN A 30 -20.15 28.16 -1.60
C ASN A 30 -18.66 28.00 -1.29
N ASP A 31 -18.29 27.76 -0.03
CA ASP A 31 -16.89 27.53 0.37
C ASP A 31 -16.32 26.27 -0.31
N ARG A 32 -17.12 25.19 -0.33
CA ARG A 32 -16.76 23.96 -1.03
C ARG A 32 -16.54 24.21 -2.52
N GLU A 33 -17.46 24.92 -3.17
CA GLU A 33 -17.37 25.23 -4.60
C GLU A 33 -16.16 26.12 -4.91
N GLN A 34 -15.91 27.14 -4.10
CA GLN A 34 -14.74 28.02 -4.22
C GLN A 34 -13.43 27.24 -4.07
N TRP A 35 -13.38 26.28 -3.15
CA TRP A 35 -12.24 25.39 -2.99
C TRP A 35 -12.01 24.53 -4.24
N TRP A 36 -13.07 23.94 -4.81
CA TRP A 36 -12.96 23.15 -6.05
C TRP A 36 -12.51 23.99 -7.25
N VAL A 37 -13.03 25.20 -7.41
CA VAL A 37 -12.61 26.14 -8.45
C VAL A 37 -11.13 26.49 -8.30
N THR A 38 -10.67 26.71 -7.07
CA THR A 38 -9.26 27.01 -6.79
C THR A 38 -8.36 25.82 -7.15
N LYS A 39 -8.73 24.60 -6.73
CA LYS A 39 -7.99 23.39 -7.07
C LYS A 39 -7.94 23.13 -8.57
N ALA A 40 -9.05 23.33 -9.29
CA ALA A 40 -9.08 23.19 -10.75
C ALA A 40 -8.11 24.15 -11.44
N LYS A 41 -8.06 25.42 -11.00
CA LYS A 41 -7.08 26.40 -11.52
C LYS A 41 -5.63 26.00 -11.24
N GLU A 42 -5.34 25.43 -10.07
CA GLU A 42 -4.00 24.91 -9.77
C GLU A 42 -3.61 23.74 -10.69
N MET A 43 -4.56 22.83 -10.97
CA MET A 43 -4.35 21.70 -11.88
C MET A 43 -4.09 22.17 -13.31
N GLU A 44 -4.91 23.11 -13.81
CA GLU A 44 -4.77 23.69 -15.15
C GLU A 44 -3.41 24.37 -15.32
N LYS A 45 -2.98 25.17 -14.34
CA LYS A 45 -1.66 25.80 -14.34
C LYS A 45 -0.53 24.78 -14.37
N ALA A 46 -0.62 23.72 -13.55
CA ALA A 46 0.39 22.67 -13.50
C ALA A 46 0.48 21.90 -14.82
N ALA A 47 -0.66 21.63 -15.47
CA ALA A 47 -0.71 20.99 -16.78
C ALA A 47 -0.15 21.89 -17.89
N ALA A 48 -0.45 23.19 -17.87
CA ALA A 48 0.02 24.15 -18.87
C ALA A 48 1.55 24.30 -18.90
N ILE A 49 2.22 24.10 -17.77
CA ILE A 49 3.70 24.16 -17.64
C ILE A 49 4.35 22.77 -17.67
N ASP A 50 3.61 21.72 -18.03
CA ASP A 50 4.04 20.31 -18.02
C ASP A 50 4.66 19.82 -16.69
N ASN A 51 4.20 20.39 -15.56
CA ASN A 51 4.64 19.98 -14.23
C ASN A 51 3.82 18.78 -13.75
N THR A 52 4.12 17.62 -14.33
CA THR A 52 3.49 16.33 -14.06
C THR A 52 3.53 15.95 -12.57
N ARG A 53 4.62 16.29 -11.86
CA ARG A 53 4.77 16.02 -10.42
C ARG A 53 3.73 16.80 -9.60
N GLN A 54 3.55 18.08 -9.88
CA GLN A 54 2.58 18.92 -9.18
C GLN A 54 1.15 18.51 -9.53
N LEU A 55 0.88 18.20 -10.80
CA LEU A 55 -0.42 17.70 -11.25
C LEU A 55 -0.81 16.41 -10.52
N TYR A 56 0.09 15.42 -10.46
CA TYR A 56 -0.15 14.16 -9.76
C TYR A 56 -0.40 14.34 -8.25
N ARG A 57 0.32 15.26 -7.61
CA ARG A 57 0.08 15.59 -6.19
C ARG A 57 -1.34 16.13 -5.97
N ILE A 58 -1.80 17.06 -6.79
CA ILE A 58 -3.16 17.62 -6.67
C ILE A 58 -4.23 16.56 -6.96
N ILE A 59 -4.02 15.70 -7.95
CA ILE A 59 -4.92 14.55 -8.22
C ILE A 59 -5.00 13.62 -7.00
N LYS A 60 -3.88 13.35 -6.33
CA LYS A 60 -3.87 12.53 -5.11
C LYS A 60 -4.58 13.19 -3.92
N GLU A 61 -4.42 14.51 -3.75
CA GLU A 61 -5.10 15.28 -2.70
C GLU A 61 -6.62 15.37 -2.91
N THR A 62 -7.05 15.53 -4.17
CA THR A 62 -8.46 15.68 -4.55
C THR A 62 -9.16 14.35 -4.79
N GLY A 63 -8.39 13.29 -5.02
CA GLY A 63 -8.90 11.94 -5.21
C GLY A 63 -9.68 11.47 -4.00
N ILE A 64 -10.79 10.77 -4.24
CA ILE A 64 -11.50 10.04 -3.19
C ILE A 64 -10.51 9.00 -2.66
N ILE A 65 -9.91 9.28 -1.50
CA ILE A 65 -9.19 8.28 -0.73
C ILE A 65 -10.25 7.27 -0.32
N LYS A 66 -10.45 6.24 -1.15
CA LYS A 66 -11.11 5.03 -0.69
C LYS A 66 -10.23 4.58 0.46
N SER A 67 -10.72 4.70 1.69
CA SER A 67 -10.10 4.04 2.83
C SER A 67 -10.10 2.56 2.47
N SER A 68 -9.02 2.07 1.88
CA SER A 68 -8.84 0.68 1.49
C SER A 68 -8.58 -0.20 2.71
N VAL A 69 -8.92 0.30 3.90
CA VAL A 69 -8.97 -0.53 5.09
C VAL A 69 -10.26 -1.33 4.94
N SER A 70 -10.10 -2.58 4.52
CA SER A 70 -11.10 -3.61 4.75
C SER A 70 -11.30 -3.71 6.26
N GLU A 71 -12.20 -2.90 6.82
CA GLU A 71 -12.55 -2.92 8.25
C GLU A 71 -13.44 -4.11 8.61
N ILE A 72 -13.39 -5.19 7.84
CA ILE A 72 -14.20 -6.38 8.08
C ILE A 72 -13.34 -7.38 8.83
N ILE A 73 -12.96 -7.02 10.05
CA ILE A 73 -12.43 -7.98 11.00
C ILE A 73 -13.64 -8.40 11.84
N SER A 74 -14.00 -9.68 11.76
CA SER A 74 -15.12 -10.26 12.48
C SER A 74 -14.65 -11.02 13.71
N GLU A 75 -15.55 -11.12 14.68
CA GLU A 75 -15.50 -12.00 15.81
C GLU A 75 -15.63 -13.48 15.37
N LYS A 76 -15.52 -14.43 16.31
CA LYS A 76 -15.44 -15.87 15.99
C LYS A 76 -16.84 -16.40 15.65
N ASP A 77 -17.84 -15.68 16.11
CA ASP A 77 -19.27 -15.81 15.85
C ASP A 77 -19.73 -14.96 14.64
N GLU A 78 -18.79 -14.53 13.79
CA GLU A 78 -19.04 -13.71 12.58
C GLU A 78 -19.56 -12.29 12.85
N THR A 79 -19.55 -11.80 14.09
CA THR A 79 -20.00 -10.43 14.38
C THR A 79 -18.95 -9.38 13.99
N LEU A 80 -19.36 -8.27 13.37
CA LEU A 80 -18.43 -7.26 12.85
C LEU A 80 -17.84 -6.38 13.98
N ILE A 81 -16.51 -6.31 14.06
CA ILE A 81 -15.81 -5.49 15.06
C ILE A 81 -15.67 -4.05 14.56
N ARG A 82 -16.42 -3.12 15.19
CA ARG A 82 -16.38 -1.68 14.85
C ARG A 82 -15.28 -0.91 15.58
N SER A 83 -14.86 -1.34 16.77
CA SER A 83 -13.86 -0.62 17.57
C SER A 83 -12.43 -0.92 17.10
N GLN A 84 -11.62 0.13 16.95
CA GLN A 84 -10.23 0.00 16.49
C GLN A 84 -9.36 -0.77 17.48
N SER A 85 -9.50 -0.52 18.79
CA SER A 85 -8.78 -1.24 19.85
C SER A 85 -9.05 -2.74 19.79
N ARG A 86 -10.31 -3.14 19.69
CA ARG A 86 -10.70 -4.55 19.59
C ARG A 86 -10.19 -5.21 18.31
N ARG A 87 -10.16 -4.49 17.19
CA ARG A 87 -9.55 -4.98 15.95
C ARG A 87 -8.06 -5.29 16.12
N LEU A 88 -7.33 -4.48 16.87
CA LEU A 88 -5.91 -4.70 17.16
C LEU A 88 -5.71 -5.92 18.08
N GLU A 89 -6.52 -6.07 19.13
CA GLU A 89 -6.49 -7.24 20.02
C GLU A 89 -6.77 -8.53 19.25
N ARG A 90 -7.79 -8.52 18.37
CA ARG A 90 -8.14 -9.64 17.49
C ARG A 90 -6.99 -10.02 16.55
N TRP A 91 -6.27 -9.03 16.02
CA TRP A 91 -5.06 -9.25 15.24
C TRP A 91 -3.99 -9.95 16.05
N VAL A 92 -3.78 -9.54 17.31
CA VAL A 92 -2.86 -10.23 18.22
C VAL A 92 -3.32 -11.66 18.45
N GLU A 93 -4.59 -11.92 18.78
CA GLU A 93 -5.10 -13.28 18.97
C GLU A 93 -4.84 -14.18 17.74
N HIS A 94 -5.05 -13.66 16.53
CA HIS A 94 -4.92 -14.44 15.29
C HIS A 94 -3.46 -14.70 14.88
N PHE A 95 -2.54 -13.78 15.21
CA PHE A 95 -1.13 -13.87 14.83
C PHE A 95 -0.20 -14.27 15.98
N ASN A 96 -0.70 -14.32 17.21
CA ASN A 96 0.00 -14.87 18.36
C ASN A 96 -0.11 -16.40 18.31
N TRP A 97 0.52 -16.98 17.29
CA TRP A 97 0.77 -18.40 17.19
C TRP A 97 1.79 -18.78 18.28
N PRO A 98 1.56 -19.82 19.10
CA PRO A 98 2.58 -20.30 20.02
C PRO A 98 3.77 -20.74 19.18
N SER A 99 4.93 -20.10 19.42
CA SER A 99 6.23 -20.44 18.83
C SER A 99 6.34 -21.94 18.55
N ALA A 100 6.57 -22.28 17.29
CA ALA A 100 6.54 -23.61 16.68
C ALA A 100 7.02 -24.77 17.57
N THR A 101 6.16 -25.23 18.48
CA THR A 101 6.37 -26.41 19.34
C THR A 101 5.32 -27.49 19.10
N LEU A 102 4.35 -27.22 18.22
CA LEU A 102 3.55 -28.30 17.66
C LEU A 102 4.47 -29.14 16.78
N GLN A 103 4.79 -30.35 17.25
CA GLN A 103 5.24 -31.43 16.38
C GLN A 103 4.25 -31.50 15.23
N LEU A 104 4.64 -30.94 14.08
CA LEU A 104 3.89 -31.07 12.85
C LEU A 104 3.62 -32.57 12.68
N PRO A 105 2.36 -33.02 12.48
CA PRO A 105 2.13 -34.40 12.09
C PRO A 105 3.05 -34.64 10.90
N SER A 106 3.89 -35.67 10.98
CA SER A 106 4.86 -36.01 9.93
C SER A 106 4.08 -36.07 8.62
N MET A 107 4.13 -34.99 7.84
CA MET A 107 3.57 -35.01 6.51
C MET A 107 4.24 -36.18 5.80
N PRO A 108 3.50 -37.01 5.04
CA PRO A 108 4.17 -37.95 4.16
C PRO A 108 5.20 -37.13 3.38
N ARG A 109 6.48 -37.50 3.49
CA ARG A 109 7.59 -36.80 2.83
C ARG A 109 7.09 -36.48 1.43
N GLN A 110 6.93 -35.19 1.14
CA GLN A 110 6.48 -34.73 -0.15
C GLN A 110 7.30 -35.47 -1.20
N CYS A 111 6.65 -35.90 -2.29
CA CYS A 111 7.29 -36.53 -3.44
C CYS A 111 8.69 -35.95 -3.61
N GLU A 112 9.72 -36.80 -3.54
CA GLU A 112 11.08 -36.39 -3.90
C GLU A 112 10.98 -35.82 -5.30
N TRP A 113 10.93 -34.50 -5.40
CA TRP A 113 11.07 -33.83 -6.67
C TRP A 113 12.43 -34.30 -7.17
N ASN A 114 12.46 -34.96 -8.33
CA ASN A 114 13.70 -35.31 -9.02
C ASN A 114 14.38 -34.02 -9.50
N ILE A 115 14.78 -33.19 -8.56
CA ILE A 115 15.57 -31.99 -8.75
C ILE A 115 16.99 -32.44 -8.42
N GLU A 116 17.86 -32.32 -9.41
CA GLU A 116 19.28 -32.52 -9.21
C GLU A 116 19.79 -31.42 -8.27
N VAL A 117 20.09 -31.78 -7.02
CA VAL A 117 20.62 -30.88 -5.98
C VAL A 117 22.16 -30.79 -6.07
N GLY A 118 22.72 -31.13 -7.23
CA GLY A 118 24.15 -31.05 -7.49
C GLY A 118 24.64 -29.60 -7.64
N PRO A 119 25.96 -29.40 -7.68
CA PRO A 119 26.55 -28.11 -8.01
C PRO A 119 26.00 -27.59 -9.35
N PRO A 120 25.69 -26.28 -9.46
CA PRO A 120 25.12 -25.74 -10.69
C PRO A 120 26.12 -25.85 -11.84
N THR A 121 25.61 -26.21 -13.01
CA THR A 121 26.39 -26.29 -14.25
C THR A 121 26.66 -24.89 -14.83
N LEU A 122 27.71 -24.77 -15.65
CA LEU A 122 28.02 -23.50 -16.33
C LEU A 122 26.85 -23.00 -17.19
N ALA A 123 26.11 -23.90 -17.83
CA ALA A 123 24.96 -23.55 -18.66
C ALA A 123 23.82 -22.96 -17.84
N GLU A 124 23.56 -23.51 -16.65
CA GLU A 124 22.55 -22.98 -15.72
C GLU A 124 22.94 -21.60 -15.20
N VAL A 125 24.21 -21.40 -14.83
CA VAL A 125 24.72 -20.10 -14.40
C VAL A 125 24.61 -19.06 -15.51
N GLN A 126 25.01 -19.40 -16.74
CA GLN A 126 24.86 -18.52 -17.91
C GLN A 126 23.39 -18.18 -18.18
N LYS A 127 22.50 -19.17 -18.13
CA LYS A 127 21.06 -18.97 -18.30
C LYS A 127 20.48 -18.07 -17.22
N ALA A 128 20.91 -18.23 -15.97
CA ALA A 128 20.50 -17.37 -14.86
C ALA A 128 20.95 -15.92 -15.08
N ILE A 129 22.19 -15.69 -15.51
CA ILE A 129 22.72 -14.36 -15.84
C ILE A 129 21.91 -13.69 -16.96
N VAL A 130 21.60 -14.43 -18.03
CA VAL A 130 20.79 -13.93 -19.17
C VAL A 130 19.40 -13.51 -18.70
N ASN A 131 18.79 -14.30 -17.82
CA ASN A 131 17.44 -14.08 -17.29
C ASN A 131 17.33 -12.91 -16.31
N LEU A 132 18.45 -12.36 -15.81
CA LEU A 132 18.43 -11.16 -14.98
C LEU A 132 17.76 -10.00 -15.73
N LYS A 133 17.07 -9.11 -15.02
CA LYS A 133 16.47 -7.90 -15.63
C LYS A 133 17.40 -6.72 -15.37
N ARG A 134 17.70 -5.92 -16.41
CA ARG A 134 18.42 -4.65 -16.24
C ARG A 134 17.52 -3.63 -15.52
N GLY A 135 18.13 -2.66 -14.85
CA GLY A 135 17.46 -1.58 -14.13
C GLY A 135 16.82 -2.02 -12.81
N ARG A 136 17.30 -3.13 -12.19
CA ARG A 136 16.92 -3.47 -10.81
C ARG A 136 17.93 -2.87 -9.83
N ALA A 137 17.43 -2.54 -8.63
CA ALA A 137 18.29 -2.06 -7.56
C ALA A 137 19.32 -3.13 -7.16
N ALA A 138 20.50 -2.68 -6.77
CA ALA A 138 21.53 -3.53 -6.21
C ALA A 138 21.08 -4.15 -4.87
N GLY A 139 21.59 -5.35 -4.57
CA GLY A 139 21.42 -5.98 -3.27
C GLY A 139 22.29 -5.33 -2.18
N PRO A 140 22.33 -5.93 -0.98
CA PRO A 140 23.23 -5.51 0.10
C PRO A 140 24.72 -5.58 -0.27
N ASP A 141 25.04 -6.37 -1.30
CA ASP A 141 26.36 -6.48 -1.91
C ASP A 141 26.74 -5.28 -2.80
N GLY A 142 25.79 -4.38 -3.08
CA GLY A 142 26.01 -3.21 -3.93
C GLY A 142 26.17 -3.53 -5.41
N LEU A 143 25.91 -4.78 -5.84
CA LEU A 143 26.07 -5.21 -7.22
C LEU A 143 24.73 -5.15 -7.97
N ALA A 144 24.69 -4.36 -9.04
CA ALA A 144 23.54 -4.28 -9.93
C ALA A 144 23.56 -5.41 -10.98
N PRO A 145 22.40 -5.81 -11.53
CA PRO A 145 22.32 -6.89 -12.53
C PRO A 145 23.22 -6.69 -13.77
N GLU A 146 23.53 -5.44 -14.12
CA GLU A 146 24.38 -5.06 -15.25
C GLU A 146 25.80 -5.61 -15.09
N VAL A 147 26.34 -5.63 -13.88
CA VAL A 147 27.69 -6.15 -13.59
C VAL A 147 27.80 -7.61 -14.02
N PHE A 148 26.74 -8.40 -13.78
CA PHE A 148 26.71 -9.81 -14.16
C PHE A 148 26.49 -10.01 -15.66
N LYS A 149 25.65 -9.19 -16.28
CA LYS A 149 25.39 -9.28 -17.72
C LYS A 149 26.56 -8.86 -18.58
N ASP A 150 27.30 -7.84 -18.15
CA ASP A 150 28.39 -7.24 -18.91
C ASP A 150 29.76 -7.87 -18.56
N GLY A 151 29.83 -8.69 -17.49
CA GLY A 151 31.05 -9.38 -17.06
C GLY A 151 31.50 -10.55 -17.96
N GLY A 152 30.71 -10.91 -18.97
CA GLY A 152 31.10 -11.87 -20.01
C GLY A 152 31.32 -13.32 -19.52
N PRO A 153 31.89 -14.19 -20.39
CA PRO A 153 31.99 -15.62 -20.12
C PRO A 153 32.95 -15.96 -18.96
N ILE A 154 33.99 -15.14 -18.76
CA ILE A 154 34.97 -15.34 -17.66
C ILE A 154 34.28 -15.23 -16.30
N LEU A 155 33.35 -14.26 -16.15
CA LEU A 155 32.59 -14.10 -14.93
C LEU A 155 31.69 -15.31 -14.66
N ALA A 156 31.00 -15.83 -15.68
CA ALA A 156 30.16 -17.02 -15.55
C ALA A 156 30.96 -18.26 -15.11
N ILE A 157 32.16 -18.47 -15.66
CA ILE A 157 33.07 -19.55 -15.25
C ILE A 157 33.47 -19.37 -13.79
N ARG A 158 33.84 -18.15 -13.39
CA ARG A 158 34.26 -17.87 -12.01
C ARG A 158 33.13 -18.09 -11.00
N LEU A 159 31.92 -17.63 -11.33
CA LEU A 159 30.72 -17.84 -10.50
C LEU A 159 30.41 -19.32 -10.35
N THR A 160 30.47 -20.10 -11.43
CA THR A 160 30.24 -21.56 -11.39
C THR A 160 31.22 -22.24 -10.43
N ASN A 161 32.51 -21.88 -10.49
CA ASN A 161 33.53 -22.43 -9.59
C ASN A 161 33.36 -22.03 -8.12
N ILE A 162 32.75 -20.86 -7.85
CA ILE A 162 32.45 -20.42 -6.49
C ILE A 162 31.23 -21.16 -5.96
N LEU A 163 30.15 -21.22 -6.75
CA LEU A 163 28.90 -21.89 -6.39
C LEU A 163 29.09 -23.39 -6.19
N ALA A 164 30.04 -24.01 -6.88
CA ALA A 164 30.37 -25.43 -6.69
C ALA A 164 31.11 -25.73 -5.37
N LYS A 165 31.51 -24.71 -4.59
CA LYS A 165 32.22 -24.86 -3.32
C LYS A 165 31.38 -24.51 -2.08
N ILE A 166 30.16 -24.03 -2.29
CA ILE A 166 29.20 -23.71 -1.23
C ILE A 166 28.45 -25.00 -0.88
#